data_AF-A0A165R6G0-F1
#
_entry.id   AF-A0A165R6G0-F1
#
_cell.length_a   1.000
_cell.length_b   1.000
_cell.length_c   1.000
_cell.angle_alpha   90.00
_cell.angle_beta   90.00
_cell.angle_gamma   90.00
#
_symmetry.space_group_name_H-M   'P 1'
#
loop_
_entity.id
_entity.type
_entity.pdbx_description
1 polymer ?
#
loop_
_entity_poly.entity_id
_entity_poly.type
_entity_poly.pdbx_seq_one_letter_code
_entity_poly.pdbx_strand_id
1 'polypeptide(L)' 'MKVHVGDRVSFTAEYSCGQLIREAGVGRVVEIKSIPFTLRAKKDVAVVEQNGQQFEIITNGIQVIK' A
#
# COMPACT_ATOMS: atom_id res chain seq x y z
N MET A 1 -0.90 -13.16 5.17
CA MET A 1 0.27 -13.31 4.27
C MET A 1 1.17 -12.11 4.50
N LYS A 2 2.49 -12.30 4.58
CA LYS A 2 3.45 -11.21 4.77
C LYS A 2 3.84 -10.67 3.40
N VAL A 3 3.69 -9.36 3.19
CA VAL A 3 4.08 -8.67 1.95
C VAL A 3 5.59 -8.47 1.94
N HIS A 4 6.24 -8.66 0.80
CA HIS A 4 7.67 -8.43 0.62
C HIS A 4 7.96 -7.39 -0.46
N VAL A 5 9.16 -6.83 -0.42
CA VAL A 5 9.66 -5.96 -1.50
C VAL A 5 9.80 -6.78 -2.77
N GLY A 6 9.30 -6.23 -3.88
CA GLY A 6 9.25 -6.87 -5.18
C GLY A 6 7.93 -7.58 -5.47
N ASP A 7 7.07 -7.82 -4.46
CA ASP A 7 5.77 -8.47 -4.63
C ASP A 7 4.84 -7.61 -5.49
N ARG A 8 4.04 -8.28 -6.32
CA ARG A 8 2.94 -7.66 -7.05
C ARG A 8 1.69 -7.69 -6.17
N VAL A 9 1.07 -6.54 -5.95
CA VAL A 9 -0.05 -6.40 -5.01
C VAL A 9 -1.23 -5.70 -5.66
N SER A 10 -2.45 -6.14 -5.34
CA SER A 10 -3.68 -5.39 -5.64
C SER A 10 -4.06 -4.52 -4.46
N PHE A 11 -4.69 -3.39 -4.76
CA PHE A 11 -5.23 -2.46 -3.78
C PHE A 11 -6.57 -1.92 -4.27
N THR A 12 -7.43 -1.57 -3.33
CA THR A 12 -8.75 -0.98 -3.61
C THR A 12 -8.63 0.50 -3.93
N ALA A 13 -9.68 1.05 -4.54
CA ALA A 13 -9.78 2.49 -4.79
C ALA A 13 -9.72 3.26 -3.47
N GLU A 14 -8.95 4.35 -3.46
CA GLU A 14 -8.79 5.23 -2.31
C GLU A 14 -9.60 6.50 -2.54
N TYR A 15 -10.46 6.81 -1.57
CA TYR A 15 -11.30 8.00 -1.56
C TYR A 15 -10.93 8.88 -0.38
N SER A 16 -10.86 10.18 -0.60
CA SER A 16 -10.78 11.18 0.47
C SER A 16 -11.87 12.21 0.28
N CYS A 17 -12.58 12.53 1.36
CA CYS A 17 -13.71 13.46 1.32
C CYS A 17 -14.73 13.16 0.20
N GLY A 18 -14.94 11.88 -0.13
CA GLY A 18 -15.85 11.45 -1.20
C GLY A 18 -15.31 11.58 -2.63
N GLN A 19 -14.11 12.13 -2.81
CA GLN A 19 -13.42 12.18 -4.09
C GLN A 19 -12.47 10.99 -4.25
N LEU A 20 -12.48 10.40 -5.44
CA LEU A 20 -11.53 9.37 -5.83
C LEU A 20 -10.14 10.00 -5.95
N ILE A 21 -9.22 9.60 -5.08
CA ILE A 21 -7.80 10.01 -5.16
C ILE A 21 -7.00 8.97 -5.94
N ARG A 22 -7.35 7.68 -5.83
CA ARG A 22 -6.67 6.61 -6.54
C ARG A 22 -7.65 5.54 -6.97
N GLU A 23 -7.59 5.15 -8.23
CA GLU A 23 -8.34 4.00 -8.72
C GLU A 23 -7.83 2.69 -8.13
N ALA A 24 -8.72 1.70 -8.02
CA ALA A 24 -8.30 0.36 -7.68
C ALA A 24 -7.36 -0.18 -8.75
N GLY A 25 -6.33 -0.93 -8.35
CA GLY A 25 -5.32 -1.33 -9.31
C GLY A 25 -4.35 -2.36 -8.77
N VAL A 26 -3.32 -2.58 -9.59
CA VAL A 26 -2.22 -3.48 -9.30
C VAL A 26 -0.92 -2.69 -9.40
N GLY A 27 -0.05 -2.87 -8.41
CA GLY A 27 1.26 -2.23 -8.36
C GLY A 27 2.32 -3.20 -7.84
N ARG A 28 3.55 -2.70 -7.74
CA ARG A 28 4.69 -3.45 -7.21
C ARG A 28 5.21 -2.80 -5.94
N VAL A 29 5.46 -3.60 -4.91
CA VAL A 29 6.05 -3.10 -3.67
C VAL A 29 7.53 -2.78 -3.92
N VAL A 30 7.92 -1.54 -3.70
CA VAL A 30 9.32 -1.09 -3.86
C VAL A 30 10.03 -0.92 -2.51
N GLU A 31 9.28 -0.70 -1.44
CA GLU A 31 9.82 -0.54 -0.09
C GLU A 31 8.78 -0.92 0.96
N ILE A 32 9.21 -1.30 2.16
CA ILE A 32 8.34 -1.50 3.33
C ILE A 32 8.94 -0.72 4.50
N LYS A 33 8.16 0.21 5.05
CA LYS A 33 8.53 1.06 6.18
C LYS A 33 7.62 0.74 7.36
N SER A 34 8.14 0.88 8.58
CA SER A 34 7.33 0.73 9.79
C SER A 34 7.13 2.10 10.42
N ILE A 35 5.90 2.60 10.39
CA ILE A 35 5.56 3.93 10.91
C ILE A 35 4.84 3.84 12.26
N PRO A 36 5.03 4.81 13.17
CA PRO A 36 4.19 4.93 14.35
C PRO A 36 2.76 5.29 13.92
N PHE A 37 1.81 4.39 14.16
CA PHE A 37 0.38 4.60 13.86
C PHE A 37 -0.37 5.16 15.07
N THR A 38 0.02 4.75 16.27
CA THR A 38 -0.41 5.35 17.54
C THR A 38 0.77 5.47 18.49
N LEU A 39 0.56 6.08 19.66
CA LEU A 39 1.57 6.17 20.73
C LEU A 39 2.14 4.81 21.17
N ARG A 40 1.45 3.70 20.88
CA ARG A 40 1.85 2.34 21.30
C ARG A 40 1.93 1.33 20.16
N ALA A 41 1.47 1.66 18.96
CA ALA A 41 1.41 0.73 17.84
C ALA A 41 2.19 1.26 16.63
N LYS A 42 3.05 0.39 16.09
CA LYS A 42 3.66 0.57 14.78
C LYS A 42 2.83 -0.19 13.74
N LYS A 43 2.75 0.35 12.53
CA LYS A 43 2.18 -0.34 11.38
C LYS A 43 3.17 -0.36 10.23
N ASP A 44 3.20 -1.50 9.54
CA ASP A 44 3.98 -1.66 8.33
C ASP A 44 3.20 -1.07 7.15
N VAL A 45 3.86 -0.17 6.44
CA VAL A 45 3.40 0.54 5.27
C VAL A 45 4.27 0.12 4.10
N ALA A 46 3.64 -0.35 3.04
CA ALA A 46 4.30 -0.66 1.78
C ALA A 46 4.30 0.60 0.90
N VAL A 47 5.45 0.90 0.30
CA VAL A 47 5.53 1.82 -0.83
C VAL A 47 5.26 0.99 -2.08
N VAL A 48 4.20 1.34 -2.81
CA VAL A 48 3.77 0.65 -4.03
C VAL A 48 3.98 1.59 -5.21
N GLU A 49 4.59 1.06 -6.27
CA GLU A 49 4.75 1.72 -7.55
C GLU A 49 3.68 1.24 -8.54
N GLN A 50 2.97 2.18 -9.15
CA GLN A 50 2.00 1.96 -10.21
C GLN A 50 2.18 3.04 -11.28
N ASN A 51 2.34 2.64 -12.54
CA ASN A 51 2.44 3.56 -13.69
C ASN A 51 3.49 4.69 -13.50
N GLY A 52 4.60 4.39 -12.83
CA GLY A 52 5.67 5.37 -12.55
C GLY A 52 5.39 6.33 -11.39
N GLN A 53 4.25 6.18 -10.69
CA GLN A 53 3.94 6.90 -9.46
C GLN A 53 4.09 5.97 -8.26
N GLN A 54 4.72 6.48 -7.19
CA GLN A 54 4.88 5.76 -5.94
C GLN A 54 3.94 6.33 -4.88
N PHE A 55 3.36 5.44 -4.08
CA PHE A 55 2.49 5.83 -2.98
C PHE A 55 2.61 4.88 -1.80
N GLU A 56 2.25 5.38 -0.63
CA GLU A 56 2.31 4.64 0.63
C GLU A 56 0.93 4.05 0.96
N ILE A 57 0.89 2.76 1.31
CA ILE A 57 -0.33 2.07 1.70
C ILE A 57 -0.06 1.09 2.84
N ILE A 58 -0.98 1.02 3.81
CA ILE A 58 -0.86 0.08 4.93
C ILE A 58 -0.91 -1.35 4.38
N THR A 59 0.02 -2.20 4.80
CA THR A 59 0.15 -3.59 4.33
C THR A 59 -1.12 -4.44 4.50
N ASN A 60 -1.98 -4.11 5.47
CA ASN A 60 -3.28 -4.76 5.65
C ASN A 60 -4.32 -4.40 4.58
N GLY A 61 -4.14 -3.29 3.86
CA GLY A 61 -5.05 -2.82 2.80
C GLY A 61 -4.70 -3.33 1.41
N ILE A 62 -3.69 -4.20 1.29
CA ILE A 62 -3.20 -4.73 0.02
C ILE A 62 -3.19 -6.26 0.03
N GLN A 63 -3.38 -6.85 -1.14
CA GLN A 63 -3.37 -8.30 -1.32
C GLN A 63 -2.29 -8.69 -2.31
N VAL A 64 -1.40 -9.60 -1.91
CA VAL A 64 -0.37 -10.14 -2.80
C VAL A 64 -1.03 -10.98 -3.88
N ILE A 65 -0.72 -10.68 -5.14
CA ILE A 65 -1.15 -11.42 -6.32
C ILE A 65 0.01 -12.37 -6.69
N LYS A 66 -0.27 -13.66 -6.69
CA LYS A 66 0.69 -14.70 -7.10
C LYS A 66 0.70 -14.88 -8.62
#